data_AF-A0A8J1U264-F1
#
_entry.id   AF-A0A8J1U264-F1
#
_cell.length_a   1.000
_cell.length_b   1.000
_cell.length_c   1.000
_cell.angle_alpha   90.00
_cell.angle_beta   90.00
_cell.angle_gamma   90.00
#
_symmetry.space_group_name_H-M   'P 1'
#
loop_
_entity.id
_entity.type
_entity.pdbx_description
1 polymer ?
#
loop_
_entity_poly.entity_id
_entity_poly.type
_entity_poly.pdbx_seq_one_letter_code
_entity_poly.pdbx_strand_id
1 'polypeptide(L)'
;MDSTSTRAETTNGLSTDVLLSLTPVQNNTDTLVKHCKDILMSYLINQSHIKDAFFPDEKLNRIRDEEIIDSDWFDFEFLGNLLMFKNVYHIKDTYKINKMVDGKTVEELLKDICSSSDWKKLGFNIYTSLFPDFVKDRLTNLTFRKFMENGAYWARELSQKMLGQNWVYSVLHPLTKGNYTEGQFRRDMNIQFMKLHLLDPQSVMITFMELQRVLPKMSLDLVTTDYLGGPIIFDKQISDSITKAVNKATSPTHASKLSLDELEIFYGEAVIKFITSHGKDFGIWTGYSPDNRKISRFKDRCIIL
;
A
#
# COMPACT_ATOMS: atom_id res chain seq x y z
N MET A 1 -13.20 -52.12 -14.90
CA MET A 1 -12.31 -53.06 -14.20
C MET A 1 -10.90 -52.70 -14.65
N ASP A 2 -10.06 -51.95 -13.93
CA ASP A 2 -9.99 -51.51 -12.54
C ASP A 2 -9.22 -50.17 -12.56
N SER A 3 -9.78 -49.07 -12.04
CA SER A 3 -9.49 -48.50 -10.71
C SER A 3 -8.00 -48.45 -10.31
N THR A 4 -7.27 -47.47 -10.84
CA THR A 4 -6.12 -46.85 -10.16
C THR A 4 -6.28 -45.34 -10.14
N SER A 5 -7.32 -44.89 -9.44
CA SER A 5 -7.44 -43.54 -8.89
C SER A 5 -7.51 -43.71 -7.38
N THR A 6 -6.38 -43.57 -6.69
CA THR A 6 -6.29 -43.07 -5.30
C THR A 6 -4.83 -43.07 -4.83
N ARG A 7 -4.50 -42.02 -4.06
CA ARG A 7 -3.25 -41.77 -3.30
C ARG A 7 -2.11 -41.04 -4.02
N ALA A 8 -2.34 -39.74 -4.23
CA ALA A 8 -1.29 -38.72 -4.17
C ALA A 8 -1.56 -37.69 -3.04
N GLU A 9 -2.35 -38.03 -2.03
CA GLU A 9 -2.84 -37.08 -1.00
C GLU A 9 -1.92 -36.87 0.23
N THR A 10 -0.70 -37.43 0.28
CA THR A 10 0.10 -37.34 1.53
C THR A 10 1.60 -37.14 1.34
N THR A 11 2.05 -36.55 0.23
CA THR A 11 3.50 -36.37 0.03
C THR A 11 4.08 -35.06 0.55
N ASN A 12 3.30 -34.02 0.93
CA ASN A 12 3.87 -32.74 1.41
C ASN A 12 2.97 -31.91 2.36
N GLY A 13 1.91 -32.46 2.94
CA GLY A 13 0.99 -31.70 3.80
C GLY A 13 0.06 -30.72 3.06
N LEU A 14 0.04 -30.77 1.72
CA LEU A 14 -0.90 -30.03 0.87
C LEU A 14 -2.26 -30.74 0.85
N SER A 15 -3.34 -30.02 1.15
CA SER A 15 -4.71 -30.52 1.01
C SER A 15 -5.68 -29.39 0.67
N THR A 16 -6.84 -29.72 0.13
CA THR A 16 -7.89 -28.74 -0.16
C THR A 16 -8.43 -28.06 1.09
N ASP A 17 -8.41 -28.75 2.24
CA ASP A 17 -8.83 -28.16 3.53
C ASP A 17 -7.81 -27.12 4.02
N VAL A 18 -6.50 -27.37 3.82
CA VAL A 18 -5.45 -26.36 4.08
C VAL A 18 -5.62 -25.18 3.11
N LEU A 19 -5.82 -25.45 1.82
CA LEU A 19 -6.01 -24.39 0.82
C LEU A 19 -7.22 -23.50 1.14
N LEU A 20 -8.33 -24.09 1.59
CA LEU A 20 -9.52 -23.36 2.03
C LEU A 20 -9.26 -22.49 3.27
N SER A 21 -8.48 -23.00 4.24
CA SER A 21 -8.20 -22.32 5.50
C SER A 21 -7.19 -21.17 5.37
N LEU A 22 -6.34 -21.19 4.33
CA LEU A 22 -5.41 -20.10 4.05
C LEU A 22 -6.15 -18.75 3.97
N THR A 23 -5.74 -17.78 4.78
CA THR A 23 -6.34 -16.45 4.77
C THR A 23 -5.33 -15.40 5.25
N PRO A 24 -5.30 -14.22 4.62
CA PRO A 24 -4.53 -13.09 5.13
C PRO A 24 -5.20 -12.42 6.35
N VAL A 25 -6.45 -12.77 6.67
CA VAL A 25 -7.24 -12.14 7.72
C VAL A 25 -6.93 -12.77 9.09
N GLN A 26 -6.51 -11.93 10.03
CA GLN A 26 -6.25 -12.30 11.43
C GLN A 26 -7.00 -11.34 12.35
N ASN A 27 -7.85 -11.84 13.25
CA ASN A 27 -8.65 -11.02 14.16
C ASN A 27 -9.46 -9.90 13.43
N ASN A 28 -10.08 -10.24 12.28
CA ASN A 28 -10.74 -9.30 11.36
C ASN A 28 -9.86 -8.24 10.69
N THR A 29 -8.53 -8.31 10.84
CA THR A 29 -7.58 -7.44 10.14
C THR A 29 -6.91 -8.20 9.01
N ASP A 30 -6.96 -7.65 7.79
CA ASP A 30 -6.18 -8.17 6.68
C ASP A 30 -4.71 -7.75 6.85
N THR A 31 -3.86 -8.74 7.15
CA THR A 31 -2.43 -8.51 7.40
C THR A 31 -1.64 -8.22 6.12
N LEU A 32 -2.15 -8.61 4.96
CA LEU A 32 -1.50 -8.39 3.67
C LEU A 32 -1.63 -6.93 3.22
N VAL A 33 -2.73 -6.26 3.55
CA VAL A 33 -2.94 -4.82 3.26
C VAL A 33 -1.79 -3.97 3.80
N LYS A 34 -1.28 -4.29 5.00
CA LYS A 34 -0.14 -3.57 5.58
C LYS A 34 1.11 -3.73 4.71
N HIS A 35 1.43 -4.95 4.31
CA HIS A 35 2.58 -5.22 3.44
C HIS A 35 2.44 -4.53 2.07
N CYS A 36 1.23 -4.48 1.51
CA CYS A 36 0.96 -3.76 0.27
C CYS A 36 1.25 -2.27 0.42
N LYS A 37 0.79 -1.65 1.52
CA LYS A 37 1.08 -0.25 1.82
C LYS A 37 2.57 0.00 2.02
N ASP A 38 3.25 -0.86 2.78
CA ASP A 38 4.68 -0.70 3.06
C ASP A 38 5.51 -0.71 1.75
N ILE A 39 5.19 -1.60 0.81
CA ILE A 39 5.81 -1.66 -0.52
C ILE A 39 5.49 -0.42 -1.35
N LEU A 40 4.21 -0.04 -1.44
CA LEU A 40 3.81 1.17 -2.16
C LEU A 40 4.53 2.42 -1.61
N MET A 41 4.60 2.56 -0.28
CA MET A 41 5.28 3.69 0.37
C MET A 41 6.77 3.68 0.09
N SER A 42 7.42 2.52 0.15
CA SER A 42 8.83 2.39 -0.17
C SER A 42 9.12 2.81 -1.61
N TYR A 43 8.27 2.38 -2.55
CA TYR A 43 8.37 2.77 -3.95
C TYR A 43 8.24 4.28 -4.14
N LEU A 44 7.22 4.91 -3.54
CA LEU A 44 6.99 6.35 -3.66
C LEU A 44 8.13 7.19 -3.05
N ILE A 45 8.67 6.78 -1.90
CA ILE A 45 9.75 7.50 -1.22
C ILE A 45 11.09 7.38 -1.97
N ASN A 46 11.29 6.30 -2.72
CA ASN A 46 12.53 6.07 -3.48
C ASN A 46 12.60 6.85 -4.79
N GLN A 47 11.54 7.56 -5.21
CA GLN A 47 11.58 8.44 -6.37
C GLN A 47 12.61 9.56 -6.15
N SER A 48 13.45 9.82 -7.16
CA SER A 48 14.64 10.67 -7.02
C SER A 48 14.36 12.05 -6.43
N HIS A 49 13.37 12.78 -6.95
CA HIS A 49 13.01 14.13 -6.50
C HIS A 49 12.43 14.15 -5.07
N ILE A 50 11.65 13.14 -4.68
CA ILE A 50 11.13 12.99 -3.32
C ILE A 50 12.28 12.66 -2.36
N LYS A 51 13.11 11.68 -2.73
CA LYS A 51 14.25 11.25 -1.93
C LYS A 51 15.22 12.39 -1.67
N ASP A 52 15.59 13.13 -2.69
CA ASP A 52 16.57 14.21 -2.58
C ASP A 52 16.03 15.37 -1.72
N ALA A 53 14.73 15.65 -1.80
CA ALA A 53 14.10 16.73 -1.03
C ALA A 53 13.84 16.37 0.44
N PHE A 54 13.40 15.13 0.73
CA PHE A 54 12.87 14.75 2.04
C PHE A 54 13.69 13.67 2.77
N PHE A 55 14.43 12.83 2.05
CA PHE A 55 15.15 11.66 2.60
C PHE A 55 16.62 11.55 2.12
N PRO A 56 17.41 12.65 2.06
CA PRO A 56 18.71 12.65 1.41
C PRO A 56 19.75 11.76 2.12
N ASP A 57 19.60 11.58 3.43
CA ASP A 57 20.56 10.86 4.29
C ASP A 57 20.08 9.43 4.61
N GLU A 58 18.89 9.03 4.14
CA GLU A 58 18.34 7.71 4.42
C GLU A 58 18.88 6.66 3.44
N LYS A 59 19.51 5.62 4.01
CA LYS A 59 19.79 4.37 3.29
C LYS A 59 18.47 3.63 3.11
N LEU A 60 17.73 4.00 2.08
CA LEU A 60 16.53 3.28 1.69
C LEU A 60 16.95 1.88 1.23
N ASN A 61 16.33 0.86 1.82
CA ASN A 61 16.42 -0.49 1.28
C ASN A 61 15.85 -0.42 -0.14
N ARG A 62 16.68 -0.69 -1.14
CA ARG A 62 16.18 -1.02 -2.48
C ARG A 62 15.44 -2.34 -2.34
N ILE A 63 14.15 -2.26 -2.09
CA ILE A 63 13.33 -3.45 -2.21
C ILE A 63 13.35 -3.83 -3.69
N ARG A 64 13.31 -5.13 -4.01
CA ARG A 64 13.21 -5.64 -5.38
C ARG A 64 11.79 -5.38 -5.96
N ASP A 65 11.29 -4.16 -5.79
CA ASP A 65 9.89 -3.76 -6.02
C ASP A 65 9.57 -3.47 -7.48
N GLU A 66 10.59 -3.28 -8.32
CA GLU A 66 10.43 -3.09 -9.77
C GLU A 66 9.74 -4.29 -10.45
N GLU A 67 9.78 -5.49 -9.83
CA GLU A 67 9.05 -6.67 -10.31
C GLU A 67 7.57 -6.69 -9.85
N ILE A 68 7.22 -5.92 -8.82
CA ILE A 68 5.89 -5.95 -8.18
C ILE A 68 5.03 -4.77 -8.66
N ILE A 69 5.63 -3.61 -8.88
CA ILE A 69 4.94 -2.39 -9.29
C ILE A 69 5.33 -2.07 -10.74
N ASP A 70 4.37 -2.26 -11.65
CA ASP A 70 4.49 -1.79 -13.03
C ASP A 70 4.30 -0.26 -13.05
N SER A 71 5.35 0.47 -13.41
CA SER A 71 5.43 1.93 -13.43
C SER A 71 4.68 2.60 -14.58
N ASP A 72 4.31 1.86 -15.63
CA ASP A 72 4.02 2.47 -16.93
C ASP A 72 2.57 2.97 -17.07
N TRP A 73 1.65 2.48 -16.23
CA TRP A 73 0.22 2.76 -16.36
C TRP A 73 -0.37 3.62 -15.24
N PHE A 74 0.36 3.84 -14.14
CA PHE A 74 -0.10 4.62 -12.99
C PHE A 74 0.88 5.77 -12.70
N ASP A 75 0.34 6.97 -12.46
CA ASP A 75 1.16 8.15 -12.19
C ASP A 75 1.65 8.17 -10.72
N PHE A 76 2.70 7.41 -10.48
CA PHE A 76 3.33 7.32 -9.16
C PHE A 76 4.04 8.62 -8.76
N GLU A 77 4.53 9.39 -9.72
CA GLU A 77 5.16 10.68 -9.43
C GLU A 77 4.13 11.64 -8.85
N PHE A 78 2.97 11.74 -9.49
CA PHE A 78 1.88 12.58 -9.00
C PHE A 78 1.38 12.13 -7.62
N LEU A 79 1.14 10.83 -7.42
CA LEU A 79 0.74 10.31 -6.11
C LEU A 79 1.78 10.59 -5.02
N GLY A 80 3.05 10.32 -5.30
CA GLY A 80 4.15 10.57 -4.36
C GLY A 80 4.24 12.04 -3.96
N ASN A 81 4.11 12.95 -4.94
CA ASN A 81 4.14 14.39 -4.71
C ASN A 81 2.97 14.86 -3.83
N LEU A 82 1.74 14.44 -4.14
CA LEU A 82 0.55 14.76 -3.35
C LEU A 82 0.68 14.32 -1.90
N LEU A 83 1.21 13.11 -1.70
CA LEU A 83 1.44 12.56 -0.38
C LEU A 83 2.51 13.36 0.41
N MET A 84 3.58 13.81 -0.24
CA MET A 84 4.55 14.73 0.39
C MET A 84 3.90 16.07 0.76
N PHE A 85 3.13 16.67 -0.15
CA PHE A 85 2.42 17.92 0.11
C PHE A 85 1.45 17.82 1.28
N LYS A 86 0.69 16.73 1.37
CA LYS A 86 -0.20 16.47 2.50
C LYS A 86 0.54 16.49 3.84
N ASN A 87 1.71 15.87 3.92
CA ASN A 87 2.51 15.93 5.14
C ASN A 87 3.02 17.33 5.43
N VAL A 88 3.60 18.00 4.44
CA VAL A 88 4.12 19.37 4.60
C VAL A 88 3.03 20.31 5.14
N TYR A 89 1.82 20.22 4.60
CA TYR A 89 0.67 21.01 5.05
C TYR A 89 0.33 20.77 6.53
N HIS A 90 0.46 19.54 7.01
CA HIS A 90 0.16 19.17 8.40
C HIS A 90 1.30 19.43 9.38
N ILE A 91 2.52 19.70 8.89
CA ILE A 91 3.64 20.04 9.76
C ILE A 91 3.39 21.41 10.39
N LYS A 92 3.59 21.49 11.71
CA LYS A 92 3.64 22.76 12.44
C LYS A 92 5.08 23.28 12.39
N ASP A 93 5.42 23.98 11.32
CA ASP A 93 6.77 24.53 11.15
C ASP A 93 6.85 26.01 11.56
N THR A 94 8.04 26.43 11.98
CA THR A 94 8.30 27.82 12.42
C THR A 94 8.41 28.78 11.24
N TYR A 95 8.67 28.26 10.03
CA TYR A 95 9.00 29.03 8.83
C TYR A 95 7.79 29.23 7.91
N LYS A 96 6.61 28.76 8.31
CA LYS A 96 5.35 28.79 7.55
C LYS A 96 5.47 28.13 6.17
N ILE A 97 6.35 27.16 6.01
CA ILE A 97 6.47 26.36 4.77
C ILE A 97 5.16 25.60 4.53
N ASN A 98 4.48 25.16 5.58
CA ASN A 98 3.16 24.53 5.48
C ASN A 98 2.11 25.42 4.78
N LYS A 99 2.22 26.75 4.87
CA LYS A 99 1.30 27.70 4.21
C LYS A 99 1.53 27.84 2.70
N MET A 100 2.65 27.33 2.18
CA MET A 100 2.90 27.28 0.74
C MET A 100 2.02 26.24 0.03
N VAL A 101 1.43 25.31 0.77
CA VAL A 101 0.65 24.19 0.24
C VAL A 101 -0.84 24.43 0.44
N ASP A 102 -1.61 24.34 -0.63
CA ASP A 102 -3.07 24.29 -0.56
C ASP A 102 -3.53 22.90 -0.14
N GLY A 103 -3.68 22.70 1.17
CA GLY A 103 -4.12 21.43 1.72
C GLY A 103 -5.51 20.99 1.27
N LYS A 104 -6.40 21.92 0.87
CA LYS A 104 -7.74 21.55 0.39
C LYS A 104 -7.64 20.88 -0.97
N THR A 105 -6.92 21.50 -1.89
CA THR A 105 -6.69 20.95 -3.23
C THR A 105 -5.96 19.60 -3.16
N VAL A 106 -4.99 19.45 -2.25
CA VAL A 106 -4.30 18.17 -2.02
C VAL A 106 -5.25 17.06 -1.58
N GLU A 107 -6.13 17.33 -0.61
CA GLU A 107 -7.10 16.33 -0.13
C GLU A 107 -8.13 15.95 -1.19
N GLU A 108 -8.58 16.90 -2.00
CA GLU A 108 -9.49 16.65 -3.14
C GLU A 108 -8.83 15.73 -4.16
N LEU A 109 -7.61 16.04 -4.60
CA LEU A 109 -6.86 15.23 -5.56
C LEU A 109 -6.55 13.82 -5.04
N LEU A 110 -6.13 13.70 -3.77
CA LEU A 110 -5.88 12.39 -3.14
C LEU A 110 -7.16 11.56 -3.03
N LYS A 111 -8.29 12.19 -2.69
CA LYS A 111 -9.59 11.52 -2.63
C LYS A 111 -10.01 10.99 -4.00
N ASP A 112 -9.80 11.78 -5.06
CA ASP A 112 -10.13 11.37 -6.42
C ASP A 112 -9.29 10.17 -6.86
N ILE A 113 -7.97 10.20 -6.59
CA ILE A 113 -7.09 9.06 -6.86
C ILE A 113 -7.57 7.83 -6.09
N CYS A 114 -7.74 7.92 -4.76
CA CYS A 114 -8.13 6.78 -3.93
C CYS A 114 -9.52 6.22 -4.28
N SER A 115 -10.38 7.01 -4.90
CA SER A 115 -11.71 6.59 -5.35
C SER A 115 -11.72 5.99 -6.76
N SER A 116 -10.67 6.22 -7.54
CA SER A 116 -10.57 5.82 -8.95
C SER A 116 -10.58 4.30 -9.17
N SER A 117 -10.76 3.88 -10.42
CA SER A 117 -10.56 2.48 -10.81
C SER A 117 -9.09 2.09 -10.79
N ASP A 118 -8.20 3.02 -11.11
CA ASP A 118 -6.77 2.75 -11.25
C ASP A 118 -6.12 2.51 -9.89
N TRP A 119 -6.59 3.18 -8.84
CA TRP A 119 -6.24 2.85 -7.46
C TRP A 119 -6.63 1.42 -7.06
N LYS A 120 -7.83 0.99 -7.43
CA LYS A 120 -8.29 -0.38 -7.15
C LYS A 120 -7.49 -1.42 -7.92
N LYS A 121 -7.16 -1.15 -9.19
CA LYS A 121 -6.27 -2.00 -10.00
C LYS A 121 -4.86 -2.08 -9.38
N LEU A 122 -4.33 -0.95 -8.90
CA LEU A 122 -3.01 -0.89 -8.27
C LEU A 122 -3.00 -1.77 -7.03
N GLY A 123 -4.02 -1.60 -6.18
CA GLY A 123 -4.17 -2.42 -4.99
C GLY A 123 -4.30 -3.91 -5.32
N PHE A 124 -5.12 -4.26 -6.30
CA PHE A 124 -5.25 -5.64 -6.74
C PHE A 124 -3.92 -6.21 -7.24
N ASN A 125 -3.16 -5.47 -8.04
CA ASN A 125 -1.88 -5.88 -8.60
C ASN A 125 -0.81 -6.12 -7.49
N ILE A 126 -0.64 -5.18 -6.56
CA ILE A 126 0.29 -5.35 -5.44
C ILE A 126 -0.16 -6.53 -4.55
N TYR A 127 -1.45 -6.58 -4.21
CA TYR A 127 -1.99 -7.60 -3.32
C TYR A 127 -1.86 -9.01 -3.90
N THR A 128 -2.18 -9.21 -5.18
CA THR A 128 -2.02 -10.48 -5.89
C THR A 128 -0.56 -10.92 -6.00
N SER A 129 0.36 -9.98 -6.18
CA SER A 129 1.80 -10.27 -6.25
C SER A 129 2.37 -10.75 -4.91
N LEU A 130 1.86 -10.21 -3.79
CA LEU A 130 2.32 -10.58 -2.44
C LEU A 130 1.58 -11.78 -1.84
N PHE A 131 0.35 -12.03 -2.25
CA PHE A 131 -0.49 -13.10 -1.69
C PHE A 131 0.21 -14.47 -1.61
N PRO A 132 0.94 -14.94 -2.65
CA PRO A 132 1.58 -16.25 -2.64
C PRO A 132 2.60 -16.44 -1.52
N ASP A 133 3.31 -15.39 -1.15
CA ASP A 133 4.41 -15.44 -0.19
C ASP A 133 3.98 -15.17 1.25
N PHE A 134 2.98 -14.30 1.41
CA PHE A 134 2.57 -13.83 2.74
C PHE A 134 1.39 -14.62 3.31
N VAL A 135 0.54 -15.22 2.47
CA VAL A 135 -0.57 -16.05 2.93
C VAL A 135 -0.09 -17.47 3.18
N LYS A 136 -0.11 -17.89 4.44
CA LYS A 136 0.40 -19.19 4.86
C LYS A 136 -0.39 -19.80 6.00
N ASP A 137 -0.33 -21.13 6.07
CA ASP A 137 -0.94 -21.89 7.15
C ASP A 137 -0.13 -21.67 8.45
N ARG A 138 -0.82 -21.47 9.56
CA ARG A 138 -0.17 -21.13 10.83
C ARG A 138 0.53 -22.31 11.48
N LEU A 139 0.04 -23.53 11.24
CA LEU A 139 0.56 -24.73 11.89
C LEU A 139 1.76 -25.29 11.14
N THR A 140 1.66 -25.34 9.81
CA THR A 140 2.65 -25.95 8.93
C THR A 140 3.60 -24.94 8.29
N ASN A 141 3.30 -23.62 8.40
CA ASN A 141 4.03 -22.54 7.73
C ASN A 141 4.06 -22.67 6.20
N LEU A 142 3.15 -23.47 5.63
CA LEU A 142 3.04 -23.70 4.20
C LEU A 142 2.40 -22.48 3.53
N THR A 143 3.09 -21.89 2.56
CA THR A 143 2.61 -20.70 1.84
C THR A 143 1.71 -21.07 0.68
N PHE A 144 0.85 -20.13 0.26
CA PHE A 144 -0.01 -20.29 -0.90
C PHE A 144 0.79 -20.58 -2.18
N ARG A 145 2.02 -20.04 -2.31
CA ARG A 145 2.95 -20.31 -3.42
C ARG A 145 3.13 -21.80 -3.70
N LYS A 146 3.07 -22.67 -2.68
CA LYS A 146 3.20 -24.12 -2.88
C LYS A 146 2.06 -24.75 -3.66
N PHE A 147 0.85 -24.18 -3.60
CA PHE A 147 -0.27 -24.62 -4.42
C PHE A 147 -0.14 -24.15 -5.87
N MET A 148 0.55 -23.03 -6.13
CA MET A 148 0.72 -22.50 -7.48
C MET A 148 1.62 -23.36 -8.38
N GLU A 149 2.45 -24.25 -7.81
CA GLU A 149 3.28 -25.20 -8.58
C GLU A 149 2.41 -26.12 -9.47
N ASN A 150 1.15 -26.38 -9.09
CA ASN A 150 0.16 -27.08 -9.91
C ASN A 150 -1.22 -26.39 -9.81
N GLY A 151 -1.25 -25.10 -10.17
CA GLY A 151 -2.39 -24.22 -9.98
C GLY A 151 -3.72 -24.78 -10.52
N ALA A 152 -3.74 -25.23 -11.78
CA ALA A 152 -4.96 -25.75 -12.42
C ALA A 152 -5.58 -26.95 -11.68
N TYR A 153 -4.74 -27.86 -11.16
CA TYR A 153 -5.23 -28.98 -10.35
C TYR A 153 -5.90 -28.46 -9.07
N TRP A 154 -5.21 -27.61 -8.31
CA TRP A 154 -5.71 -27.10 -7.04
C TRP A 154 -6.92 -26.18 -7.20
N ALA A 155 -7.01 -25.41 -8.28
CA ALA A 155 -8.19 -24.62 -8.62
C ALA A 155 -9.42 -25.53 -8.78
N ARG A 156 -9.28 -26.63 -9.54
CA ARG A 156 -10.36 -27.59 -9.74
C ARG A 156 -10.80 -28.24 -8.42
N GLU A 157 -9.85 -28.71 -7.61
CA GLU A 157 -10.17 -29.33 -6.30
C GLU A 157 -10.85 -28.32 -5.35
N LEU A 158 -10.37 -27.07 -5.32
CA LEU A 158 -10.97 -25.99 -4.54
C LEU A 158 -12.40 -25.67 -5.00
N SER A 159 -12.61 -25.49 -6.31
CA SER A 159 -13.94 -25.26 -6.90
C SER A 159 -14.92 -26.40 -6.57
N GLN A 160 -14.50 -27.65 -6.74
CA GLN A 160 -15.34 -28.81 -6.41
C GLN A 160 -15.73 -28.85 -4.93
N LYS A 161 -14.78 -28.56 -4.03
CA LYS A 161 -15.03 -28.51 -2.59
C LYS A 161 -16.00 -27.37 -2.23
N MET A 162 -15.85 -26.19 -2.83
CA MET A 162 -16.75 -25.04 -2.63
C MET A 162 -18.16 -25.32 -3.15
N LEU A 163 -18.30 -26.03 -4.27
CA LEU A 163 -19.60 -26.42 -4.83
C LEU A 163 -20.26 -27.58 -4.05
N GLY A 164 -19.52 -28.25 -3.17
CA GLY A 164 -20.04 -29.33 -2.35
C GLY A 164 -21.08 -28.86 -1.33
N GLN A 165 -22.16 -29.63 -1.18
CA GLN A 165 -23.29 -29.31 -0.29
C GLN A 165 -22.84 -29.03 1.16
N ASN A 166 -21.87 -29.80 1.67
CA ASN A 166 -21.35 -29.62 3.03
C ASN A 166 -20.72 -28.24 3.22
N TRP A 167 -19.96 -27.77 2.23
CA TRP A 167 -19.33 -26.45 2.29
C TRP A 167 -20.38 -25.35 2.16
N VAL A 168 -21.28 -25.45 1.18
CA VAL A 168 -22.38 -24.49 0.99
C VAL A 168 -23.21 -24.36 2.27
N TYR A 169 -23.56 -25.48 2.90
CA TYR A 169 -24.29 -25.47 4.18
C TYR A 169 -23.49 -24.79 5.30
N SER A 170 -22.17 -25.04 5.39
CA SER A 170 -21.30 -24.42 6.39
C SER A 170 -21.22 -22.90 6.27
N VAL A 171 -21.45 -22.36 5.07
CA VAL A 171 -21.46 -20.91 4.79
C VAL A 171 -22.86 -20.30 4.96
N LEU A 172 -23.89 -20.97 4.43
CA LEU A 172 -25.27 -20.47 4.43
C LEU A 172 -25.91 -20.50 5.83
N HIS A 173 -25.62 -21.52 6.63
CA HIS A 173 -26.24 -21.68 7.95
C HIS A 173 -25.83 -20.55 8.94
N PRO A 174 -24.55 -20.15 9.07
CA PRO A 174 -24.18 -18.97 9.86
C PRO A 174 -24.77 -17.66 9.32
N LEU A 175 -24.86 -17.51 7.99
CA LEU A 175 -25.41 -16.32 7.34
C LEU A 175 -26.90 -16.13 7.67
N THR A 176 -27.68 -17.21 7.55
CA THR A 176 -29.12 -17.19 7.86
C THR A 176 -29.42 -17.01 9.34
N LYS A 177 -28.52 -17.46 10.23
CA LYS A 177 -28.63 -17.24 11.69
C LYS A 177 -28.14 -15.87 12.15
N GLY A 178 -27.63 -15.02 11.25
CA GLY A 178 -27.09 -13.70 11.60
C GLY A 178 -25.74 -13.74 12.33
N ASN A 179 -25.09 -14.91 12.40
CA ASN A 179 -23.75 -15.07 12.99
C ASN A 179 -22.63 -14.67 12.02
N TYR A 180 -22.99 -14.37 10.78
CA TYR A 180 -22.06 -14.04 9.71
C TYR A 180 -22.59 -12.78 8.99
N THR A 181 -21.88 -11.66 9.15
CA THR A 181 -22.31 -10.39 8.54
C THR A 181 -22.12 -10.43 7.02
N GLU A 182 -22.92 -9.65 6.28
CA GLU A 182 -22.81 -9.56 4.82
C GLU A 182 -21.41 -9.09 4.37
N GLY A 183 -20.77 -8.18 5.13
CA GLY A 183 -19.42 -7.72 4.87
C GLY A 183 -18.36 -8.81 5.07
N GLN A 184 -18.48 -9.63 6.13
CA GLN A 184 -17.58 -10.77 6.37
C GLN A 184 -17.76 -11.84 5.29
N PHE A 185 -19.01 -12.16 4.94
CA PHE A 185 -19.31 -13.10 3.85
C PHE A 185 -18.68 -12.66 2.53
N ARG A 186 -18.88 -11.40 2.13
CA ARG A 186 -18.30 -10.85 0.91
C ARG A 186 -16.78 -10.92 0.90
N ARG A 187 -16.14 -10.50 2.01
CA ARG A 187 -14.68 -10.56 2.16
C ARG A 187 -14.15 -11.97 2.03
N ASP A 188 -14.73 -12.92 2.76
CA ASP A 188 -14.23 -14.29 2.80
C ASP A 188 -14.47 -15.01 1.45
N MET A 189 -15.60 -14.74 0.78
CA MET A 189 -15.85 -15.19 -0.60
C MET A 189 -14.84 -14.60 -1.57
N ASN A 190 -14.56 -13.30 -1.47
CA ASN A 190 -13.57 -12.64 -2.33
C ASN A 190 -12.17 -13.22 -2.14
N ILE A 191 -11.80 -13.64 -0.92
CA ILE A 191 -10.55 -14.37 -0.66
C ILE A 191 -10.53 -15.73 -1.37
N GLN A 192 -11.64 -16.48 -1.39
CA GLN A 192 -11.67 -17.74 -2.14
C GLN A 192 -11.58 -17.51 -3.66
N PHE A 193 -12.27 -16.48 -4.18
CA PHE A 193 -12.12 -16.10 -5.59
C PHE A 193 -10.72 -15.59 -5.93
N MET A 194 -10.02 -14.94 -4.99
CA MET A 194 -8.64 -14.53 -5.16
C MET A 194 -7.72 -15.75 -5.31
N LYS A 195 -7.91 -16.78 -4.47
CA LYS A 195 -7.17 -18.04 -4.61
C LYS A 195 -7.42 -18.69 -5.95
N LEU A 196 -8.69 -18.79 -6.37
CA LEU A 196 -9.04 -19.32 -7.69
C LEU A 196 -8.38 -18.49 -8.80
N HIS A 197 -8.41 -17.16 -8.71
CA HIS A 197 -7.78 -16.27 -9.68
C HIS A 197 -6.28 -16.53 -9.81
N LEU A 198 -5.58 -16.68 -8.68
CA LEU A 198 -4.13 -16.92 -8.67
C LEU A 198 -3.74 -18.35 -9.10
N LEU A 199 -4.62 -19.34 -8.90
CA LEU A 199 -4.36 -20.73 -9.30
C LEU A 199 -4.73 -21.00 -10.77
N ASP A 200 -5.89 -20.52 -11.19
CA ASP A 200 -6.41 -20.60 -12.56
C ASP A 200 -7.52 -19.53 -12.76
N PRO A 201 -7.21 -18.40 -13.44
CA PRO A 201 -8.17 -17.34 -13.69
C PRO A 201 -9.47 -17.78 -14.38
N GLN A 202 -9.42 -18.84 -15.21
CA GLN A 202 -10.61 -19.32 -15.93
C GLN A 202 -11.63 -19.96 -15.00
N SER A 203 -11.16 -20.55 -13.88
CA SER A 203 -12.02 -21.23 -12.90
C SER A 203 -12.94 -20.28 -12.12
N VAL A 204 -12.58 -18.99 -12.01
CA VAL A 204 -13.28 -17.99 -11.17
C VAL A 204 -14.72 -17.80 -11.63
N MET A 205 -14.92 -17.50 -12.92
CA MET A 205 -16.24 -17.17 -13.45
C MET A 205 -17.18 -18.38 -13.41
N ILE A 206 -16.66 -19.56 -13.74
CA ILE A 206 -17.43 -20.81 -13.69
C ILE A 206 -17.90 -21.09 -12.26
N THR A 207 -16.98 -20.98 -11.30
CA THR A 207 -17.28 -21.24 -9.88
C THR A 207 -18.25 -20.21 -9.31
N PHE A 208 -18.08 -18.93 -9.66
CA PHE A 208 -18.97 -17.85 -9.25
C PHE A 208 -20.40 -18.06 -9.76
N MET A 209 -20.59 -18.36 -11.05
CA MET A 209 -21.92 -18.55 -11.63
C MET A 209 -22.70 -19.70 -10.97
N GLU A 210 -22.04 -20.81 -10.65
CA GLU A 210 -22.67 -21.94 -9.98
C GLU A 210 -22.99 -21.62 -8.51
N LEU A 211 -22.07 -21.00 -7.77
CA LEU A 211 -22.31 -20.62 -6.38
C LEU A 211 -23.39 -19.55 -6.23
N GLN A 212 -23.51 -18.61 -7.17
CA GLN A 212 -24.53 -17.57 -7.16
C GLN A 212 -25.97 -18.14 -7.20
N ARG A 213 -26.14 -19.35 -7.76
CA ARG A 213 -27.45 -20.04 -7.77
C ARG A 213 -27.88 -20.53 -6.40
N VAL A 214 -26.93 -20.80 -5.51
CA VAL A 214 -27.17 -21.47 -4.21
C VAL A 214 -26.88 -20.57 -3.01
N LEU A 215 -26.06 -19.53 -3.17
CA LEU A 215 -25.72 -18.57 -2.13
C LEU A 215 -26.27 -17.19 -2.49
N PRO A 216 -27.20 -16.63 -1.69
CA PRO A 216 -27.80 -15.34 -1.98
C PRO A 216 -26.78 -14.20 -1.83
N LYS A 217 -27.00 -13.10 -2.57
CA LYS A 217 -26.22 -11.84 -2.46
C LYS A 217 -24.71 -11.98 -2.72
N MET A 218 -24.29 -13.00 -3.46
CA MET A 218 -22.89 -13.11 -3.87
C MET A 218 -22.53 -12.03 -4.89
N SER A 219 -21.38 -11.40 -4.70
CA SER A 219 -20.76 -10.47 -5.65
C SER A 219 -19.34 -10.92 -5.96
N LEU A 220 -18.91 -10.72 -7.21
CA LEU A 220 -17.53 -10.93 -7.62
C LEU A 220 -16.82 -9.57 -7.64
N ASP A 221 -16.16 -9.24 -6.53
CA ASP A 221 -15.56 -7.93 -6.33
C ASP A 221 -14.02 -7.94 -6.49
N LEU A 222 -13.48 -8.85 -7.33
CA LEU A 222 -12.04 -9.08 -7.41
C LEU A 222 -11.24 -7.83 -7.75
N VAL A 223 -11.63 -7.04 -8.75
CA VAL A 223 -10.88 -5.82 -9.16
C VAL A 223 -11.51 -4.54 -8.59
N THR A 224 -12.70 -4.65 -8.00
CA THR A 224 -13.45 -3.51 -7.44
C THR A 224 -13.27 -3.37 -5.92
N THR A 225 -12.70 -4.38 -5.27
CA THR A 225 -12.31 -4.32 -3.85
C THR A 225 -11.11 -3.39 -3.67
N ASP A 226 -11.16 -2.62 -2.58
CA ASP A 226 -10.04 -1.78 -2.17
C ASP A 226 -9.03 -2.58 -1.34
N TYR A 227 -8.04 -3.17 -2.02
CA TYR A 227 -6.99 -3.99 -1.38
C TYR A 227 -5.90 -3.16 -0.70
N LEU A 228 -5.82 -1.86 -0.98
CA LEU A 228 -4.99 -0.95 -0.21
C LEU A 228 -5.77 -0.41 0.99
N GLY A 229 -7.09 -0.57 1.01
CA GLY A 229 -7.96 -0.24 2.13
C GLY A 229 -8.02 1.27 2.38
N GLY A 230 -8.25 1.64 3.64
CA GLY A 230 -8.39 3.04 4.06
C GLY A 230 -7.18 3.92 3.72
N PRO A 231 -7.23 5.23 4.03
CA PRO A 231 -6.26 6.22 3.56
C PRO A 231 -4.80 5.78 3.75
N ILE A 232 -3.95 6.17 2.79
CA ILE A 232 -2.51 6.07 2.95
C ILE A 232 -2.12 7.04 4.06
N ILE A 233 -1.72 6.50 5.20
CA ILE A 233 -1.25 7.28 6.34
C ILE A 233 0.24 7.00 6.44
N PHE A 234 1.02 8.07 6.42
CA PHE A 234 2.44 7.99 6.70
C PHE A 234 2.65 7.50 8.12
N ASP A 235 3.56 6.56 8.29
CA ASP A 235 4.01 6.24 9.63
C ASP A 235 4.70 7.46 10.26
N LYS A 236 4.82 7.42 11.58
CA LYS A 236 5.45 8.49 12.35
C LYS A 236 6.89 8.76 11.88
N GLN A 237 7.61 7.72 11.47
CA GLN A 237 9.01 7.84 11.07
C GLN A 237 9.14 8.70 9.82
N ILE A 238 8.28 8.50 8.83
CA ILE A 238 8.28 9.30 7.60
C ILE A 238 7.89 10.75 7.91
N SER A 239 6.85 10.98 8.71
CA SER A 239 6.48 12.34 9.12
C SER A 239 7.61 13.06 9.88
N ASP A 240 8.36 12.34 10.71
CA ASP A 240 9.54 12.87 11.41
C ASP A 240 10.65 13.26 10.41
N SER A 241 10.90 12.44 9.39
CA SER A 241 11.89 12.74 8.34
C SER A 241 11.50 13.94 7.48
N ILE A 242 10.23 14.06 7.09
CA ILE A 242 9.72 15.25 6.38
C ILE A 242 9.85 16.50 7.28
N THR A 243 9.54 16.37 8.57
CA THR A 243 9.73 17.47 9.54
C THR A 243 11.19 17.89 9.66
N LYS A 244 12.13 16.93 9.65
CA LYS A 244 13.57 17.23 9.63
C LYS A 244 13.96 17.95 8.34
N ALA A 245 13.45 17.53 7.19
CA ALA A 245 13.72 18.17 5.91
C ALA A 245 13.24 19.62 5.87
N VAL A 246 12.02 19.90 6.35
CA VAL A 246 11.46 21.26 6.48
C VAL A 246 12.32 22.15 7.38
N ASN A 247 12.88 21.58 8.46
CA ASN A 247 13.72 22.32 9.40
C ASN A 247 15.22 22.21 9.11
N LYS A 248 15.63 21.64 7.96
CA LYS A 248 17.04 21.48 7.61
C LYS A 248 17.64 22.85 7.28
N ALA A 249 18.65 23.24 8.05
CA ALA A 249 19.41 24.46 7.83
C ALA A 249 20.35 24.28 6.63
N THR A 250 20.38 25.27 5.74
CA THR A 250 21.30 25.38 4.63
C THR A 250 22.07 26.70 4.77
N SER A 251 23.39 26.60 4.82
CA SER A 251 24.28 27.77 4.87
C SER A 251 24.65 28.19 3.44
N PRO A 252 24.88 29.49 3.18
CA PRO A 252 25.29 29.97 1.87
C PRO A 252 26.60 29.31 1.44
N THR A 253 26.63 28.75 0.22
CA THR A 253 27.75 28.00 -0.37
C THR A 253 29.08 28.78 -0.45
N HIS A 254 29.04 30.10 -0.28
CA HIS A 254 30.20 31.00 -0.38
C HIS A 254 30.43 31.88 0.87
N ALA A 255 29.87 31.52 2.02
CA ALA A 255 30.21 32.21 3.26
C ALA A 255 31.67 31.94 3.63
N SER A 256 32.53 32.95 3.53
CA SER A 256 33.91 32.87 4.01
C SER A 256 33.90 32.52 5.51
N LYS A 257 34.77 31.60 5.95
CA LYS A 257 34.97 31.31 7.39
C LYS A 257 35.35 32.56 8.21
N LEU A 258 35.70 33.66 7.55
CA LEU A 258 36.13 34.93 8.14
C LEU A 258 35.06 36.05 8.12
N SER A 259 33.89 35.86 7.50
CA SER A 259 32.77 36.82 7.63
C SER A 259 32.05 36.60 8.97
N LEU A 260 32.45 37.36 9.99
CA LEU A 260 32.34 36.94 11.40
C LEU A 260 31.12 37.45 12.19
N ASP A 261 30.34 38.44 11.73
CA ASP A 261 29.31 39.02 12.60
C ASP A 261 27.93 38.35 12.49
N GLU A 262 27.38 38.28 11.27
CA GLU A 262 26.03 37.77 11.00
C GLU A 262 26.02 36.87 9.75
N LEU A 263 25.32 35.73 9.82
CA LEU A 263 25.19 34.80 8.69
C LEU A 263 23.72 34.49 8.44
N GLU A 264 23.31 34.59 7.19
CA GLU A 264 21.95 34.23 6.76
C GLU A 264 21.85 32.73 6.58
N ILE A 265 20.94 32.12 7.32
CA ILE A 265 20.64 30.69 7.23
C ILE A 265 19.25 30.56 6.63
N PHE A 266 19.14 29.70 5.62
CA PHE A 266 17.87 29.33 5.02
C PHE A 266 17.46 27.95 5.49
N TYR A 267 16.16 27.77 5.72
CA TYR A 267 15.60 26.50 6.17
C TYR A 267 14.72 25.87 5.09
N GLY A 268 14.79 24.54 4.96
CA GLY A 268 13.91 23.77 4.08
C GLY A 268 14.05 24.12 2.60
N GLU A 269 15.22 24.60 2.15
CA GLU A 269 15.43 25.08 0.77
C GLU A 269 15.05 24.02 -0.29
N ALA A 270 15.44 22.77 -0.09
CA ALA A 270 15.08 21.66 -0.97
C ALA A 270 13.55 21.41 -1.01
N VAL A 271 12.88 21.53 0.14
CA VAL A 271 11.42 21.38 0.25
C VAL A 271 10.70 22.54 -0.44
N ILE A 272 11.21 23.77 -0.30
CA ILE A 272 10.68 24.96 -0.97
C ILE A 272 10.80 24.79 -2.49
N LYS A 273 11.98 24.38 -2.97
CA LYS A 273 12.21 24.09 -4.39
C LYS A 273 11.21 23.04 -4.88
N PHE A 274 11.06 21.94 -4.15
CA PHE A 274 10.10 20.88 -4.46
C PHE A 274 8.65 21.42 -4.59
N ILE A 275 8.18 22.24 -3.65
CA ILE A 275 6.84 22.85 -3.71
C ILE A 275 6.70 23.77 -4.91
N THR A 276 7.69 24.63 -5.17
CA THR A 276 7.61 25.59 -6.28
C THR A 276 7.75 24.94 -7.65
N SER A 277 8.46 23.81 -7.75
CA SER A 277 8.64 23.07 -8.99
C SER A 277 7.48 22.12 -9.28
N HIS A 278 7.10 21.26 -8.33
CA HIS A 278 6.08 20.24 -8.57
C HIS A 278 4.69 20.70 -8.13
N GLY A 279 4.56 21.48 -7.06
CA GLY A 279 3.26 21.93 -6.55
C GLY A 279 2.58 22.96 -7.45
N LYS A 280 3.35 23.71 -8.23
CA LYS A 280 2.81 24.72 -9.15
C LYS A 280 2.01 24.09 -10.29
N ASP A 281 2.52 23.02 -10.89
CA ASP A 281 1.89 22.37 -12.05
C ASP A 281 0.56 21.70 -11.69
N PHE A 282 0.38 21.37 -10.40
CA PHE A 282 -0.85 20.78 -9.86
C PHE A 282 -1.81 21.79 -9.22
N GLY A 283 -1.50 23.10 -9.26
CA GLY A 283 -2.32 24.13 -8.60
C GLY A 283 -2.29 24.07 -7.07
N ILE A 284 -1.32 23.35 -6.49
CA ILE A 284 -1.18 23.14 -5.04
C ILE A 284 -0.39 24.28 -4.39
N TRP A 285 0.47 24.96 -5.14
CA TRP A 285 1.23 26.08 -4.60
C TRP A 285 0.34 27.33 -4.43
N THR A 286 0.26 27.85 -3.21
CA THR A 286 -0.60 28.99 -2.85
C THR A 286 -0.07 30.36 -3.33
N GLY A 287 1.14 30.41 -3.89
CA GLY A 287 1.86 31.66 -4.17
C GLY A 287 2.45 32.34 -2.92
N TYR A 288 2.24 31.76 -1.72
CA TYR A 288 2.83 32.25 -0.49
C TYR A 288 4.34 31.98 -0.46
N SER A 289 5.12 32.95 0.04
CA SER A 289 6.56 32.80 0.29
C SER A 289 6.81 32.56 1.79
N PRO A 290 7.66 31.58 2.16
CA PRO A 290 7.89 31.22 3.56
C PRO A 290 8.81 32.22 4.27
N ASP A 291 8.75 32.24 5.60
CA ASP A 291 9.65 33.03 6.45
C ASP A 291 10.93 32.23 6.76
N ASN A 292 11.57 31.66 5.74
CA ASN A 292 12.60 30.63 5.89
C ASN A 292 14.01 31.17 6.12
N ARG A 293 14.20 32.50 6.08
CA ARG A 293 15.48 33.17 6.30
C ARG A 293 15.59 33.59 7.76
N LYS A 294 16.69 33.22 8.42
CA LYS A 294 17.08 33.72 9.75
C LYS A 294 18.50 34.24 9.74
N ILE A 295 18.74 35.26 10.56
CA ILE A 295 20.08 35.76 10.82
C ILE A 295 20.62 35.02 12.05
N SER A 296 21.75 34.33 11.90
CA SER A 296 22.49 33.71 13.00
C SER A 296 23.65 34.61 13.40
N ARG A 297 23.70 35.01 14.67
CA ARG A 297 24.79 35.84 15.21
C ARG A 297 25.91 34.97 15.76
N PHE A 298 27.09 35.53 15.96
CA PHE A 298 28.23 34.81 16.54
C PHE A 298 27.91 34.18 17.91
N LYS A 299 27.16 34.87 18.76
CA LYS A 299 26.75 34.38 20.10
C LYS A 299 25.86 33.14 20.05
N ASP A 300 25.07 32.98 19.00
CA ASP A 300 24.17 31.82 18.82
C ASP A 300 24.93 30.58 18.33
N ARG A 301 26.15 30.77 17.80
CA ARG A 301 27.05 29.73 17.27
C ARG A 301 27.99 29.16 18.34
N CYS A 302 28.09 29.81 19.51
CA CYS A 302 29.02 29.47 20.60
C CYS A 302 28.34 28.81 21.82
N ILE A 303 27.34 27.95 21.62
CA ILE A 303 26.94 26.98 22.64
C ILE A 303 27.69 25.68 22.33
N ILE A 304 28.89 25.57 22.91
CA ILE A 304 29.65 24.33 22.97
C ILE A 304 29.03 23.51 24.12
N LEU A 305 28.60 22.28 23.81
CA LEU A 305 28.37 21.20 24.78
C LEU A 305 29.69 20.79 25.43
#